data_AF-A0A1N7LAL3-F1
#
_entry.id   AF-A0A1N7LAL3-F1
#
_cell.length_a   1.000
_cell.length_b   1.000
_cell.length_c   1.000
_cell.angle_alpha   90.00
_cell.angle_beta   90.00
_cell.angle_gamma   90.00
#
_symmetry.space_group_name_H-M   'P 1'
#
loop_
_entity.id
_entity.type
_entity.pdbx_description
1 polymer ?
#
loop_
_entity_poly.entity_id
_entity_poly.type
_entity_poly.pdbx_seq_one_letter_code
_entity_poly.pdbx_strand_id
1 'polypeptide(L)'
;MKKLISILLLSLYLVSTTEVYQLLKMPLLIEHYMEHKELNPEMSLTAFLKTHYDHPVKDSDYDKDQRLPFVSHVSLLSVAFTLNSTLDFHFTEKVYNPTKVKKTFYKSVLYNKEILNSIWEPPRFHQS
;
A
#
# COMPACT_ATOMS: atom_id res chain seq x y z
N MET A 1 -7.89 13.58 -33.47
CA MET A 1 -9.15 13.00 -32.96
C MET A 1 -8.92 11.90 -31.92
N LYS A 2 -8.16 10.83 -32.21
CA LYS A 2 -7.90 9.73 -31.25
C LYS A 2 -7.42 10.20 -29.87
N LYS A 3 -6.44 11.11 -29.81
CA LYS A 3 -5.93 11.69 -28.55
C LYS A 3 -7.01 12.38 -27.71
N LEU A 4 -7.87 13.19 -28.34
CA LEU A 4 -8.94 13.90 -27.62
C LEU A 4 -9.98 12.92 -27.07
N ILE A 5 -10.35 11.91 -27.88
CA ILE A 5 -11.26 10.84 -27.45
C ILE A 5 -10.65 10.08 -26.27
N SER A 6 -9.36 9.72 -26.33
CA SER A 6 -8.67 9.04 -25.22
C SER A 6 -8.64 9.89 -23.95
N ILE A 7 -8.37 11.19 -24.06
CA ILE A 7 -8.40 12.11 -22.90
C ILE A 7 -9.81 12.19 -22.32
N LEU A 8 -10.83 12.36 -23.17
CA LEU A 8 -12.22 12.43 -22.72
C LEU A 8 -12.65 11.15 -21.98
N LEU A 9 -12.36 9.97 -22.55
CA LEU A 9 -12.67 8.68 -21.94
C LEU A 9 -11.93 8.48 -20.62
N LEU A 10 -10.65 8.86 -20.55
CA LEU A 10 -9.87 8.77 -19.32
C LEU A 10 -10.41 9.72 -18.23
N SER A 11 -10.77 10.94 -18.60
CA SER A 11 -11.39 11.91 -17.68
C SER A 11 -12.73 11.40 -17.16
N LEU A 12 -13.60 10.87 -18.02
CA LEU A 12 -14.87 10.27 -17.61
C LEU A 12 -14.66 9.08 -16.69
N TYR A 13 -13.68 8.23 -17.00
CA TYR A 13 -13.31 7.09 -16.16
C TYR A 13 -12.86 7.56 -14.77
N LEU A 14 -11.96 8.54 -14.69
CA LEU A 14 -11.50 9.10 -13.41
C LEU A 14 -12.67 9.69 -12.61
N VAL A 15 -13.51 10.51 -13.22
CA VAL A 15 -14.67 11.11 -12.54
C VAL A 15 -15.66 10.05 -12.05
N SER A 16 -15.86 8.96 -12.81
CA SER A 16 -16.81 7.90 -12.47
C SER A 16 -16.29 6.89 -11.45
N THR A 17 -14.98 6.71 -11.34
CA THR A 17 -14.36 5.66 -10.50
C THR A 17 -13.57 6.20 -9.33
N THR A 18 -13.54 7.52 -9.15
CA THR A 18 -12.89 8.19 -8.03
C THR A 18 -13.79 9.29 -7.49
N GLU A 19 -13.46 9.81 -6.30
CA GLU A 19 -14.17 10.92 -5.65
C GLU A 19 -13.94 12.28 -6.33
N VAL A 20 -13.34 12.35 -7.53
CA VAL A 20 -13.13 13.61 -8.29
C VAL A 20 -14.45 14.33 -8.56
N TYR A 21 -15.57 13.60 -8.68
CA TYR A 21 -16.90 14.22 -8.83
C TYR A 21 -17.28 15.13 -7.64
N GLN A 22 -16.71 14.91 -6.45
CA GLN A 22 -16.98 15.76 -5.27
C GLN A 22 -16.51 17.19 -5.49
N LEU A 23 -15.55 17.43 -6.39
CA LEU A 23 -15.13 18.79 -6.78
C LEU A 23 -16.26 19.60 -7.41
N LEU A 24 -17.30 18.95 -7.95
CA LEU A 24 -18.49 19.64 -8.45
C LEU A 24 -19.32 20.26 -7.32
N LYS A 25 -19.11 19.85 -6.06
CA LYS A 25 -19.74 20.42 -4.86
C LYS A 25 -18.95 21.58 -4.25
N MET A 26 -17.81 21.98 -4.83
CA MET A 26 -17.03 23.14 -4.36
C MET A 26 -17.83 24.44 -4.25
N PRO A 27 -18.80 24.75 -5.14
CA PRO A 27 -19.65 25.93 -4.97
C PRO A 27 -20.41 25.95 -3.64
N LEU A 28 -20.89 24.79 -3.17
CA LEU A 28 -21.62 24.67 -1.89
C LEU A 28 -20.70 24.97 -0.69
N LEU A 29 -19.45 24.51 -0.76
CA LEU A 29 -18.44 24.81 0.26
C LEU A 29 -18.15 26.31 0.34
N ILE A 30 -18.03 26.97 -0.83
CA ILE A 30 -17.76 28.41 -0.90
C ILE A 30 -18.94 29.20 -0.36
N GLU A 31 -20.17 28.83 -0.74
CA GLU A 31 -21.40 29.46 -0.24
C GLU A 31 -21.50 29.35 1.29
N HIS A 32 -21.33 28.14 1.84
CA HIS A 32 -21.37 27.92 3.29
C HIS A 32 -20.25 28.68 4.03
N TYR A 33 -19.05 28.74 3.45
CA TYR A 33 -17.96 29.55 4.01
C TYR A 33 -18.30 31.05 4.02
N MET A 34 -18.95 31.57 2.97
CA MET A 34 -19.39 32.97 2.93
C MET A 34 -20.46 33.25 4.00
N GLU A 35 -21.43 32.35 4.21
CA GLU A 35 -22.43 32.49 5.29
C GLU A 35 -21.74 32.63 6.66
N HIS A 36 -20.77 31.75 6.97
CA HIS A 36 -20.03 31.86 8.23
C HIS A 36 -19.13 33.10 8.29
N LYS A 37 -18.60 33.58 7.17
CA LYS A 37 -17.78 34.80 7.10
C LYS A 37 -18.60 36.06 7.33
N GLU A 38 -19.87 36.06 6.90
CA GLU A 38 -20.82 37.14 7.19
C GLU A 38 -21.20 37.18 8.67
N LEU A 39 -21.42 36.01 9.29
CA LEU A 39 -21.74 35.90 10.71
C LEU A 39 -20.53 36.17 11.62
N ASN A 40 -19.34 35.75 11.18
CA ASN A 40 -18.09 35.93 11.90
C ASN A 40 -16.99 36.42 10.94
N PRO A 41 -16.79 37.76 10.84
CA PRO A 41 -15.78 38.36 9.98
C PRO A 41 -14.34 37.89 10.24
N GLU A 42 -14.03 37.43 11.46
CA GLU A 42 -12.70 36.92 11.83
C GLU A 42 -12.49 35.45 11.46
N MET A 43 -13.53 34.74 10.99
CA MET A 43 -13.39 33.34 10.59
C MET A 43 -12.45 33.21 9.38
N SER A 44 -11.40 32.41 9.54
CA SER A 44 -10.53 32.02 8.43
C SER A 44 -11.09 30.76 7.73
N LEU A 45 -10.68 30.57 6.47
CA LEU A 45 -11.02 29.35 5.72
C LEU A 45 -10.53 28.08 6.45
N THR A 46 -9.34 28.13 7.04
CA THR A 46 -8.79 26.98 7.78
C THR A 46 -9.58 26.66 9.04
N ALA A 47 -10.06 27.69 9.75
CA ALA A 47 -10.92 27.50 10.92
C ALA A 47 -12.27 26.89 10.51
N PHE A 48 -12.89 27.39 9.44
CA PHE A 48 -14.12 26.83 8.87
C PHE A 48 -13.96 25.35 8.50
N LEU A 49 -12.90 25.01 7.74
CA LEU A 49 -12.64 23.62 7.36
C LEU A 49 -12.40 22.74 8.59
N LYS A 50 -11.70 23.23 9.61
CA LYS A 50 -11.48 22.47 10.84
C LYS A 50 -12.80 22.14 11.55
N THR A 51 -13.70 23.11 11.69
CA THR A 51 -15.00 22.88 12.34
C THR A 51 -15.82 21.80 11.63
N HIS A 52 -15.77 21.78 10.30
CA HIS A 52 -16.62 20.90 9.48
C HIS A 52 -16.01 19.54 9.13
N TYR A 53 -14.68 19.39 9.15
CA TYR A 53 -13.99 18.16 8.72
C TYR A 53 -13.18 17.45 9.82
N ASP A 54 -12.85 18.11 10.94
CA ASP A 54 -12.06 17.49 12.03
C ASP A 54 -12.98 16.76 13.01
N HIS A 55 -13.95 17.48 13.59
CA HIS A 55 -14.91 16.96 14.57
C HIS A 55 -16.31 17.51 14.30
N PRO A 56 -17.01 17.01 13.26
CA PRO A 56 -18.32 17.54 12.88
C PRO A 56 -19.33 17.37 14.01
N VAL A 57 -19.99 18.46 14.37
CA VAL A 57 -21.03 18.50 15.40
C VAL A 57 -22.40 18.38 14.73
N LYS A 58 -23.33 17.65 15.33
CA LYS A 58 -24.74 17.67 14.90
C LYS A 58 -25.41 18.91 15.47
N ASP A 59 -25.45 19.97 14.68
CA ASP A 59 -26.16 21.21 15.01
C ASP A 59 -27.22 21.54 13.94
N SER A 60 -27.67 22.81 13.90
CA SER A 60 -28.66 23.27 12.93
C SER A 60 -28.21 23.19 11.48
N ASP A 61 -26.89 23.17 11.24
CA ASP A 61 -26.30 23.20 9.90
C ASP A 61 -25.95 21.80 9.39
N TYR A 62 -26.18 20.77 10.21
CA TYR A 62 -25.86 19.38 9.90
C TYR A 62 -26.30 18.92 8.51
N ASP A 63 -27.52 19.28 8.06
CA ASP A 63 -28.02 18.90 6.73
C ASP A 63 -27.27 19.60 5.58
N LYS A 64 -26.77 20.83 5.80
CA LYS A 64 -25.88 21.52 4.86
C LYS A 64 -24.50 20.89 4.87
N ASP A 65 -23.97 20.57 6.05
CA ASP A 65 -22.65 19.98 6.23
C ASP A 65 -22.54 18.62 5.52
N GLN A 66 -23.58 17.79 5.58
CA GLN A 66 -23.63 16.50 4.85
C GLN A 66 -23.54 16.64 3.32
N ARG A 67 -23.86 17.82 2.77
CA ARG A 67 -23.78 18.12 1.34
C ARG A 67 -22.42 18.66 0.91
N LEU A 68 -21.53 18.98 1.85
CA LEU A 68 -20.20 19.47 1.56
C LEU A 68 -19.37 18.40 0.82
N PRO A 69 -18.41 18.81 -0.02
CA PRO A 69 -17.52 17.90 -0.71
C PRO A 69 -16.77 17.02 0.29
N PHE A 70 -16.63 15.73 -0.01
CA PHE A 70 -15.85 14.77 0.81
C PHE A 70 -16.33 14.54 2.25
N VAL A 71 -17.54 14.99 2.63
CA VAL A 71 -18.14 14.62 3.94
C VAL A 71 -18.79 13.24 3.86
N SER A 72 -19.53 12.98 2.79
CA SER A 72 -20.15 11.69 2.51
C SER A 72 -19.49 11.01 1.30
N HIS A 73 -19.13 9.75 1.51
CA HIS A 73 -18.50 8.90 0.50
C HIS A 73 -19.51 7.87 -0.03
N VAL A 74 -19.57 7.72 -1.34
CA VAL A 74 -20.36 6.65 -1.96
C VAL A 74 -19.41 5.47 -2.21
N SER A 75 -19.87 4.25 -1.92
CA SER A 75 -19.10 3.06 -2.29
C SER A 75 -18.98 2.97 -3.80
N LEU A 76 -17.79 3.31 -4.32
CA LEU A 76 -17.50 3.21 -5.74
C LEU A 76 -17.43 1.74 -6.14
N LEU A 77 -17.88 1.45 -7.35
CA LEU A 77 -17.92 0.09 -7.90
C LEU A 77 -16.48 -0.39 -8.15
N SER A 78 -15.99 -1.28 -7.29
CA SER A 78 -14.67 -1.91 -7.42
C SER A 78 -14.82 -3.29 -8.05
N VAL A 79 -14.29 -3.46 -9.26
CA VAL A 79 -14.29 -4.75 -9.96
C VAL A 79 -12.87 -5.30 -9.95
N ALA A 80 -12.65 -6.35 -9.17
CA ALA A 80 -11.41 -7.11 -9.19
C ALA A 80 -11.55 -8.29 -10.15
N PHE A 81 -10.77 -8.29 -11.23
CA PHE A 81 -10.65 -9.46 -12.10
C PHE A 81 -9.58 -10.39 -11.53
N THR A 82 -10.00 -11.53 -10.99
CA THR A 82 -9.07 -12.60 -10.62
C THR A 82 -8.86 -13.49 -11.83
N LEU A 83 -7.63 -13.57 -12.35
CA LEU A 83 -7.30 -14.64 -13.30
C LEU A 83 -7.27 -15.97 -12.54
N ASN A 84 -8.27 -16.82 -12.78
CA ASN A 84 -8.20 -18.24 -12.44
C ASN A 84 -7.29 -18.95 -13.46
N SER A 85 -6.03 -18.52 -13.56
CA SER A 85 -5.03 -19.30 -14.29
C SER A 85 -4.30 -20.17 -13.28
N THR A 86 -4.38 -21.49 -13.45
CA THR A 86 -3.35 -22.38 -12.91
C THR A 86 -2.03 -21.90 -13.51
N LEU A 87 -1.17 -21.28 -12.70
CA LEU A 87 0.16 -20.88 -13.11
C LEU A 87 1.02 -22.15 -13.15
N ASP A 88 1.08 -22.80 -14.31
CA ASP A 88 1.96 -23.94 -14.53
C ASP A 88 3.39 -23.42 -14.74
N PHE A 89 4.15 -23.37 -13.66
CA PHE A 89 5.58 -23.08 -13.71
C PHE A 89 6.33 -24.28 -14.25
N HIS A 90 6.63 -24.27 -15.55
CA HIS A 90 7.56 -25.23 -16.13
C HIS A 90 9.01 -24.84 -15.81
N PHE A 91 9.57 -25.46 -14.77
CA PHE A 91 10.99 -25.42 -14.51
C PHE A 91 11.71 -26.37 -15.48
N THR A 92 12.45 -25.83 -16.44
CA THR A 92 13.38 -26.64 -17.25
C THR A 92 14.59 -26.93 -16.37
N GLU A 93 14.68 -28.17 -15.89
CA GLU A 93 15.85 -28.62 -15.15
C GLU A 93 17.08 -28.48 -16.07
N LYS A 94 18.01 -27.59 -15.71
CA LYS A 94 19.30 -27.52 -16.40
C LYS A 94 19.98 -28.87 -16.20
N VAL A 95 20.16 -29.63 -17.27
CA VAL A 95 20.98 -30.85 -17.27
C VAL A 95 22.40 -30.44 -16.89
N TYR A 96 22.74 -30.61 -15.61
CA TYR A 96 24.10 -30.46 -15.13
C TYR A 96 24.86 -31.70 -15.57
N ASN A 97 25.67 -31.57 -16.63
CA ASN A 97 26.67 -32.57 -16.95
C ASN A 97 27.84 -32.37 -15.97
N PRO A 98 28.02 -33.21 -14.93
CA PRO A 98 29.19 -33.09 -14.07
C PRO A 98 30.41 -33.35 -14.92
N THR A 99 31.16 -32.29 -15.26
CA THR A 99 32.51 -32.45 -15.75
C THR A 99 33.24 -33.21 -14.64
N LYS A 100 33.81 -34.38 -14.94
CA LYS A 100 34.62 -35.15 -13.99
C LYS A 100 35.85 -34.32 -13.62
N VAL A 101 35.70 -33.38 -12.70
CA VAL A 101 36.81 -32.72 -12.04
C VAL A 101 37.47 -33.81 -11.20
N LYS A 102 38.67 -34.25 -11.60
CA LYS A 102 39.52 -35.07 -10.73
C LYS A 102 39.73 -34.26 -9.46
N LYS A 103 39.02 -34.59 -8.39
CA LYS A 103 39.29 -34.07 -7.06
C LYS A 103 40.68 -34.54 -6.67
N THR A 104 41.67 -33.67 -6.81
CA THR A 104 42.95 -33.86 -6.15
C THR A 104 42.69 -33.67 -4.68
N PHE A 105 42.54 -34.77 -3.94
CA PHE A 105 42.54 -34.71 -2.49
C PHE A 105 43.92 -34.22 -2.05
N TYR A 106 44.02 -32.95 -1.67
CA TYR A 106 45.20 -32.44 -0.99
C TYR A 106 45.24 -33.12 0.38
N LYS A 107 46.09 -34.14 0.52
CA LYS A 107 46.40 -34.72 1.82
C LYS A 107 47.28 -33.69 2.55
N SER A 108 46.64 -32.80 3.30
CA SER A 108 47.38 -31.87 4.15
C SER A 108 48.23 -32.68 5.12
N VAL A 109 49.50 -32.31 5.23
CA VAL A 109 50.49 -32.92 6.15
C VAL A 109 50.03 -32.79 7.62
N LEU A 110 49.00 -31.98 7.87
CA LEU A 110 48.35 -31.75 9.17
C LEU A 110 47.19 -32.71 9.47
N TYR A 111 47.01 -33.81 8.73
CA TYR A 111 46.03 -34.84 9.07
C TYR A 111 46.51 -35.67 10.27
N ASN A 112 46.53 -35.07 11.46
CA ASN A 112 46.78 -35.79 12.71
C ASN A 112 45.47 -36.45 13.16
N LYS A 113 45.41 -37.79 13.04
CA LYS A 113 44.28 -38.61 13.48
C LYS A 113 44.03 -38.53 15.00
N GLU A 114 45.01 -38.10 15.79
CA GLU A 114 44.87 -37.98 17.25
C GLU A 114 43.91 -36.85 17.64
N ILE A 115 43.83 -35.78 16.85
CA ILE A 115 42.94 -34.63 17.12
C ILE A 115 41.47 -35.01 16.90
N LEU A 116 41.17 -35.96 16.00
CA LEU A 116 39.79 -36.39 15.73
C LEU A 116 39.10 -36.98 16.96
N ASN A 117 39.85 -37.60 17.87
CA ASN A 117 39.31 -38.21 19.07
C ASN A 117 39.12 -37.21 20.23
N SER A 118 39.66 -36.00 20.14
CA SER A 118 39.66 -35.02 21.24
C SER A 118 38.74 -33.81 21.02
N ILE A 119 38.04 -33.71 19.88
CA ILE A 119 37.22 -32.52 19.55
C ILE A 119 35.90 -32.50 20.34
N TRP A 120 35.39 -33.65 20.81
CA TRP A 120 34.08 -33.75 21.47
C TRP A 120 34.07 -34.63 22.72
N GLU A 121 35.02 -34.45 23.65
CA GLU A 121 34.85 -35.02 24.98
C GLU A 121 34.08 -34.06 25.90
N PRO A 122 32.94 -34.49 26.50
CA PRO A 122 32.27 -33.69 27.51
C PRO A 122 33.11 -33.60 28.80
N PRO A 123 32.90 -32.56 29.64
CA PRO A 123 33.70 -32.34 30.85
C PRO A 123 33.61 -33.53 31.82
N ARG A 124 34.76 -34.09 32.22
CA ARG A 124 34.80 -35.18 33.21
C ARG A 124 34.71 -34.58 34.61
N PHE A 125 33.64 -34.89 35.35
CA PHE A 125 33.55 -34.57 36.77
C PHE A 125 34.38 -35.58 37.57
N HIS A 126 35.39 -35.11 38.31
CA HIS A 126 36.07 -35.91 39.31
C HIS A 126 35.26 -35.90 40.61
N GLN A 127 34.82 -37.08 41.05
CA GLN A 127 34.32 -37.27 42.42
C GLN A 127 35.49 -37.80 43.26
N SER A 128 35.76 -37.11 44.37
CA SER A 128 36.72 -37.49 45.42
C SER A 128 36.26 -38.72 46.19
#